data_AF-A0AAW2DIU4-F1
#
_entry.id   AF-A0AAW2DIU4-F1
#
_cell.length_a   1.000
_cell.length_b   1.000
_cell.length_c   1.000
_cell.angle_alpha   90.00
_cell.angle_beta   90.00
_cell.angle_gamma   90.00
#
_symmetry.space_group_name_H-M   'P 1'
#
loop_
_entity.id
_entity.type
_entity.pdbx_description
1 polymer ?
#
loop_
_entity_poly.entity_id
_entity_poly.type
_entity_poly.pdbx_seq_one_letter_code
_entity_poly.pdbx_strand_id
1 'polypeptide(L)'
;MLRVQDEHCSTPEAQPLTEEEISMMVLKSRSGYVKGLGMRPSSSLKTSTSSSSIQYTQQLEGRVEELQDANNKLEGRVEELQDANFRLEEKMDCIIQYLRRKGDSDIYGSGRSSSTN
;
A
#
# COMPACT_ATOMS: atom_id res chain seq x y z
N MET A 1 46.20 37.83 31.48
CA MET A 1 46.46 37.26 30.15
C MET A 1 47.10 35.91 30.37
N LEU A 2 46.35 34.82 30.16
CA LEU A 2 46.77 33.47 30.53
C LEU A 2 47.86 33.00 29.54
N ARG A 3 49.12 32.90 29.99
CA ARG A 3 50.21 32.35 29.18
C ARG A 3 50.06 30.83 29.18
N VAL A 4 49.67 30.27 28.04
CA VAL A 4 49.75 28.83 27.77
C VAL A 4 51.24 28.49 27.73
N GLN A 5 51.68 27.59 28.63
CA GLN A 5 53.03 27.07 28.64
C GLN A 5 53.11 25.98 27.55
N ASP A 6 53.68 26.32 26.40
CA ASP A 6 54.05 25.39 25.32
C ASP A 6 55.42 24.74 25.62
N GLU A 7 55.58 24.17 26.82
CA GLU A 7 56.89 23.73 27.33
C GLU A 7 56.98 22.21 27.50
N HIS A 8 56.57 21.40 26.52
CA HIS A 8 56.81 19.95 26.58
C HIS A 8 56.96 19.27 25.22
N CYS A 9 57.98 19.60 24.41
CA CYS A 9 58.41 18.72 23.30
C CYS A 9 59.79 19.11 22.75
N SER A 10 60.86 18.91 23.51
CA SER A 10 62.23 19.06 22.96
C SER A 10 63.20 18.06 23.58
N THR A 11 62.87 16.78 23.49
CA THR A 11 63.86 15.70 23.49
C THR A 11 64.17 15.38 22.02
N PRO A 12 65.36 15.74 21.49
CA PRO A 12 65.69 15.58 20.07
C PRO A 12 65.80 14.12 19.59
N GLU A 13 65.63 13.16 20.50
CA GLU A 13 65.66 11.71 20.22
C GLU A 13 64.32 11.02 20.53
N ALA A 14 63.29 11.77 20.94
CA ALA A 14 61.98 11.18 21.20
C ALA A 14 61.24 10.93 19.89
N GLN A 15 61.16 9.65 19.51
CA GLN A 15 60.28 9.22 18.44
C GLN A 15 58.83 9.58 18.83
N PRO A 16 58.09 10.36 18.01
CA PRO A 16 56.70 10.66 18.29
C PRO A 16 55.92 9.35 18.35
N LEU A 17 54.99 9.26 19.31
CA LEU A 17 54.12 8.10 19.46
C LEU A 17 53.39 7.83 18.14
N THR A 18 53.39 6.57 17.73
CA THR A 18 52.65 6.10 16.57
C THR A 18 51.15 6.18 16.84
N GLU A 19 50.34 6.31 15.79
CA GLU A 19 48.88 6.39 15.89
C GLU A 19 48.28 5.20 16.64
N GLU A 20 48.89 4.02 16.48
CA GLU A 20 48.52 2.80 17.20
C GLU A 20 48.80 2.90 18.70
N GLU A 21 49.95 3.46 19.09
CA GLU A 21 50.30 3.64 20.51
C GLU A 21 49.38 4.66 21.19
N ILE A 22 49.05 5.75 20.49
CA ILE A 22 48.09 6.75 20.97
C ILE A 22 46.70 6.09 21.14
N SER A 23 46.29 5.27 20.18
CA SER A 23 45.01 4.55 20.23
C SER A 23 44.94 3.61 21.42
N MET A 24 46.02 2.89 21.74
CA MET A 24 46.08 2.01 22.92
C MET A 24 46.01 2.79 24.23
N MET A 25 46.63 3.97 24.31
CA MET A 25 46.57 4.80 25.53
C MET A 25 45.15 5.33 25.80
N VAL A 26 44.42 5.71 24.75
CA VAL A 26 43.07 6.29 24.89
C VAL A 26 42.00 5.22 25.06
N LEU A 27 42.02 4.19 24.20
CA LEU A 27 40.95 3.19 24.11
C LEU A 27 41.23 1.93 24.94
N LYS A 28 42.43 1.82 25.53
CA LYS A 28 43.01 0.60 26.12
C LYS A 28 43.22 -0.48 25.05
N SER A 29 43.95 -1.54 25.38
CA SER A 29 44.09 -2.71 24.49
C SER A 29 42.73 -3.34 24.23
N ARG A 30 42.07 -2.98 23.12
CA ARG A 30 40.77 -3.51 22.76
C ARG A 30 40.95 -4.90 22.13
N SER A 31 40.62 -5.94 22.90
CA SER A 31 40.58 -7.31 22.39
C SER A 31 39.70 -7.36 21.13
N GLY A 32 40.30 -7.70 19.98
CA GLY A 32 39.61 -7.81 18.69
C GLY A 32 40.10 -6.90 17.57
N TYR A 33 40.96 -5.91 17.82
CA TYR A 33 41.66 -5.17 16.75
C TYR A 33 42.86 -5.97 16.25
N VAL A 34 42.61 -6.96 15.41
CA VAL A 34 43.69 -7.63 14.66
C VAL A 34 43.86 -6.88 13.34
N LYS A 35 45.01 -6.20 13.18
CA LYS A 35 45.42 -5.59 11.90
C LYS A 35 45.47 -6.70 10.84
N GLY A 36 44.63 -6.60 9.81
CA GLY A 36 44.55 -7.59 8.74
C GLY A 36 43.32 -8.51 8.75
N LEU A 37 42.46 -8.44 9.79
CA LEU A 37 41.11 -9.03 9.70
C LEU A 37 40.17 -8.01 9.08
N GLY A 38 40.27 -7.85 7.75
CA GLY A 38 39.31 -7.05 6.99
C GLY A 38 37.87 -7.45 7.35
N MET A 39 36.94 -6.49 7.23
CA MET A 39 35.52 -6.78 7.33
C MET A 39 35.21 -7.93 6.38
N ARG A 40 35.04 -9.13 6.91
CA ARG A 40 34.56 -10.26 6.14
C ARG A 40 33.22 -9.79 5.55
N PRO A 41 33.07 -9.73 4.22
CA PRO A 41 31.75 -9.46 3.65
C PRO A 41 30.81 -10.46 4.27
N SER A 42 29.72 -9.97 4.88
CA SER A 42 28.72 -10.80 5.54
C SER A 42 28.43 -11.98 4.64
N SER A 43 28.78 -13.18 5.11
CA SER A 43 28.56 -14.42 4.37
C SER A 43 27.11 -14.39 3.93
N SER A 44 26.87 -14.42 2.62
CA SER A 44 25.55 -14.43 2.04
C SER A 44 24.71 -15.49 2.76
N LEU A 45 23.83 -15.04 3.65
CA LEU A 45 22.74 -15.85 4.16
C LEU A 45 21.88 -16.14 2.94
N LYS A 46 22.18 -17.25 2.26
CA LYS A 46 21.18 -17.90 1.42
C LYS A 46 20.10 -18.32 2.39
N THR A 47 19.07 -17.49 2.52
CA THR A 47 17.82 -17.86 3.16
C THR A 47 17.29 -19.05 2.38
N SER A 48 17.55 -20.26 2.85
CA SER A 48 16.78 -21.43 2.44
C SER A 48 15.34 -21.10 2.83
N THR A 49 14.54 -20.60 1.88
CA THR A 49 13.10 -20.49 2.03
C THR A 49 12.61 -21.88 2.42
N SER A 50 12.20 -22.02 3.69
CA SER A 50 11.73 -23.28 4.24
C SER A 50 10.59 -23.81 3.37
N SER A 51 10.51 -25.12 3.16
CA SER A 51 9.41 -25.77 2.43
C SER A 51 8.03 -25.30 2.92
N SER A 52 7.90 -25.00 4.21
CA SER A 52 6.67 -24.43 4.81
C SER A 52 6.29 -23.05 4.28
N SER A 53 7.27 -22.20 3.98
CA SER A 53 7.02 -20.85 3.42
C SER A 53 6.49 -20.93 1.99
N ILE A 54 7.00 -21.87 1.18
CA ILE A 54 6.54 -22.09 -0.19
C ILE A 54 5.12 -22.64 -0.22
N GLN A 55 4.80 -23.61 0.64
CA GLN A 55 3.44 -24.14 0.75
C GLN A 55 2.42 -23.10 1.21
N TYR A 56 2.81 -22.24 2.16
CA TYR A 56 1.94 -21.15 2.61
C TYR A 56 1.68 -20.13 1.50
N THR A 57 2.70 -19.77 0.73
CA THR A 57 2.54 -18.89 -0.44
C THR A 57 1.61 -19.50 -1.47
N GLN A 58 1.78 -20.78 -1.83
CA GLN A 58 0.88 -21.47 -2.78
C GLN A 58 -0.57 -21.52 -2.28
N GLN A 59 -0.78 -21.75 -0.98
CA GLN A 59 -2.12 -21.73 -0.38
C GLN A 59 -2.76 -20.34 -0.47
N LEU A 60 -1.98 -19.28 -0.23
CA LEU A 60 -2.47 -17.90 -0.38
C LEU A 60 -2.78 -17.58 -1.84
N GLU A 61 -1.93 -17.97 -2.77
CA GLU A 61 -2.15 -17.78 -4.21
C GLU A 61 -3.46 -18.43 -4.66
N GLY A 62 -3.71 -19.70 -4.30
CA GLY A 62 -4.96 -20.38 -4.63
C GLY A 62 -6.20 -19.71 -4.01
N ARG A 63 -6.08 -19.18 -2.79
CA ARG A 63 -7.18 -18.46 -2.14
C ARG A 63 -7.46 -17.10 -2.78
N VAL A 64 -6.41 -16.43 -3.28
CA VAL A 64 -6.55 -15.18 -4.05
C VAL A 64 -7.25 -15.45 -5.38
N GLU A 65 -6.89 -16.53 -6.07
CA GLU A 65 -7.53 -16.95 -7.33
C GLU A 65 -9.02 -17.26 -7.12
N GLU A 66 -9.36 -18.05 -6.10
CA GLU A 66 -10.76 -18.36 -5.77
C GLU A 66 -11.59 -17.10 -5.44
N LEU A 67 -11.01 -16.16 -4.69
CA LEU A 67 -11.65 -14.88 -4.39
C LEU A 67 -11.82 -14.01 -5.65
N GLN A 68 -10.85 -14.03 -6.55
CA GLN A 68 -10.93 -13.30 -7.81
C GLN A 68 -12.06 -13.84 -8.69
N ASP A 69 -12.16 -15.16 -8.83
CA ASP A 69 -13.24 -15.80 -9.59
C ASP A 69 -14.62 -15.53 -8.99
N ALA A 70 -14.73 -15.59 -7.66
CA ALA A 70 -15.96 -15.24 -6.96
C ALA A 70 -16.36 -13.77 -7.19
N ASN A 71 -15.39 -12.85 -7.15
CA ASN A 71 -15.62 -11.43 -7.44
C ASN A 71 -16.07 -11.21 -8.88
N ASN A 72 -15.39 -11.81 -9.86
CA ASN A 72 -15.76 -11.69 -11.28
C ASN A 72 -17.19 -12.17 -11.52
N LYS A 73 -17.59 -13.28 -10.86
CA LYS A 73 -18.96 -13.80 -10.95
C LYS A 73 -19.99 -12.88 -10.29
N LEU A 74 -19.65 -12.27 -9.16
CA LEU A 74 -20.52 -11.30 -8.50
C LEU A 74 -20.68 -10.02 -9.33
N GLU A 75 -19.61 -9.55 -9.96
CA GLU A 75 -19.64 -8.39 -10.85
C GLU A 75 -20.59 -8.62 -12.04
N GLY A 76 -20.52 -9.78 -12.69
CA GLY A 76 -21.47 -10.13 -13.77
C GLY A 76 -22.93 -10.15 -13.28
N ARG A 77 -23.19 -10.68 -12.08
CA ARG A 77 -24.55 -10.67 -11.50
C ARG A 77 -25.04 -9.25 -11.18
N VAL A 78 -24.15 -8.36 -10.76
CA VAL A 78 -24.48 -6.95 -10.51
C VAL A 78 -24.84 -6.26 -11.82
N GLU A 79 -24.10 -6.51 -12.89
CA GLU A 79 -24.39 -5.96 -14.22
C GLU A 79 -25.76 -6.45 -14.75
N GLU A 80 -26.06 -7.75 -14.64
CA GLU A 80 -27.37 -8.30 -15.00
C GLU A 80 -28.52 -7.66 -14.22
N LEU A 81 -28.35 -7.47 -12.90
CA LEU A 81 -29.34 -6.79 -12.06
C LEU A 81 -29.50 -5.32 -12.44
N GLN A 82 -28.42 -4.66 -12.82
CA GLN A 82 -28.44 -3.27 -13.26
C GLN A 82 -29.20 -3.11 -14.59
N ASP A 83 -28.97 -3.98 -15.57
CA ASP A 83 -29.74 -4.00 -16.83
C ASP A 83 -31.23 -4.30 -16.57
N ALA A 84 -31.52 -5.27 -15.69
CA ALA A 84 -32.90 -5.59 -15.33
C ALA A 84 -33.62 -4.40 -14.66
N ASN A 85 -32.95 -3.69 -13.76
CA ASN A 85 -33.48 -2.48 -13.12
C ASN A 85 -33.72 -1.36 -14.14
N PHE A 86 -32.77 -1.13 -15.05
CA PHE A 86 -32.94 -0.14 -16.10
C PHE A 86 -34.19 -0.42 -16.97
N ARG A 87 -34.38 -1.67 -17.38
CA ARG A 87 -35.60 -2.08 -18.12
C ARG A 87 -36.89 -1.90 -17.32
N LEU A 88 -36.83 -2.07 -16.00
CA LEU A 88 -37.98 -1.84 -15.12
C LEU A 88 -38.30 -0.35 -15.02
N GLU A 89 -37.29 0.50 -14.93
CA GLU A 89 -37.44 1.96 -14.95
C GLU A 89 -38.07 2.43 -16.28
N GLU A 90 -37.60 1.94 -17.42
CA GLU A 90 -38.20 2.26 -18.73
C GLU A 90 -39.69 1.88 -18.80
N LYS A 91 -40.05 0.71 -18.28
CA LYS A 91 -41.46 0.28 -18.21
C LYS A 91 -42.28 1.17 -17.29
N MET A 92 -41.73 1.58 -16.15
CA MET A 92 -42.38 2.49 -15.22
C MET A 92 -42.64 3.85 -15.88
N ASP A 93 -41.66 4.40 -16.59
CA ASP A 93 -41.80 5.64 -17.35
C ASP A 93 -42.88 5.54 -18.42
N CYS A 94 -42.93 4.42 -19.15
CA CYS A 94 -44.00 4.16 -20.13
C CYS A 94 -45.39 4.19 -19.49
N ILE A 95 -45.54 3.56 -18.32
CA ILE A 95 -46.82 3.54 -17.58
C ILE A 95 -47.19 4.95 -17.11
N ILE A 96 -46.24 5.69 -16.53
CA ILE A 96 -46.47 7.06 -16.06
C ILE A 96 -46.91 7.96 -17.23
N GLN A 97 -46.23 7.87 -18.37
CA GLN A 97 -46.61 8.62 -19.57
C GLN A 97 -48.00 8.25 -20.08
N TYR A 98 -48.34 6.96 -20.10
CA TYR A 98 -49.68 6.49 -20.49
C TYR A 98 -50.76 7.06 -19.58
N LEU A 99 -50.58 6.98 -18.26
CA LEU A 99 -51.54 7.49 -17.28
C LEU A 99 -51.70 9.01 -17.39
N ARG A 100 -50.60 9.75 -17.62
CA ARG A 100 -50.65 11.19 -17.85
C ARG A 100 -51.48 11.53 -19.09
N ARG A 101 -51.19 10.90 -20.24
CA ARG A 101 -51.94 11.10 -21.48
C ARG A 101 -53.43 10.79 -21.32
N LYS A 102 -53.76 9.72 -20.59
CA LYS A 102 -55.15 9.32 -20.34
C LYS A 102 -55.88 10.32 -19.44
N GLY A 103 -55.24 10.76 -18.36
CA GLY A 103 -55.79 11.79 -17.48
C GLY A 103 -56.05 13.11 -18.22
N ASP A 104 -55.15 13.50 -19.12
CA ASP A 104 -55.31 14.71 -19.94
C ASP A 104 -56.44 14.56 -20.99
N SER A 105 -56.65 13.36 -21.55
CA SER A 105 -57.75 13.11 -22.50
C SER A 105 -59.14 13.13 -21.85
N ASP A 106 -59.25 12.70 -20.59
CA ASP A 106 -60.53 12.64 -19.88
C ASP A 106 -61.01 14.04 -19.43
N ILE A 107 -60.09 15.02 -19.28
CA ILE A 107 -60.41 16.40 -18.89
C ILE A 107 -61.01 17.21 -20.05
N TYR A 108 -60.60 16.97 -21.30
CA TYR A 108 -61.14 17.67 -22.47
C TYR A 108 -62.41 17.02 -23.07
N GLY A 109 -62.82 15.82 -22.60
CA GLY A 109 -63.98 15.08 -23.12
C GLY A 109 -65.31 15.31 -22.38
N SER A 110 -65.31 15.91 -21.18
CA SER A 110 -66.53 16.26 -20.43
C SER A 110 -66.83 17.76 -20.50
N GLY A 111 -66.82 18.30 -21.72
CA GLY A 111 -67.38 19.60 -22.05
C GLY A 111 -68.91 19.58 -21.97
N ARG A 112 -69.44 19.52 -20.75
CA ARG A 112 -70.60 20.26 -20.27
C ARG A 112 -71.55 20.77 -21.38
N SER A 113 -72.51 19.93 -21.78
CA SER A 113 -73.75 20.40 -22.40
C SER A 113 -74.54 21.17 -21.35
N SER A 114 -74.20 22.44 -21.14
CA SER A 114 -75.01 23.37 -20.37
C SER A 114 -76.26 23.69 -21.19
N SER A 115 -77.36 23.10 -20.75
CA SER A 115 -78.74 23.47 -21.07
C SER A 115 -78.88 25.00 -21.10
N THR A 116 -79.35 25.54 -22.22
CA THR A 116 -79.89 26.90 -22.32
C THR A 116 -81.35 26.77 -22.74
N ASN A 117 -82.18 27.53 -22.04
CA ASN A 117 -83.65 27.53 -22.00
C ASN A 117 -84.36 27.44 -23.36
#